data_AF-A0AAW1TR95-F1
#
_entry.id   AF-A0AAW1TR95-F1
#
_cell.length_a   1.000
_cell.length_b   1.000
_cell.length_c   1.000
_cell.angle_alpha   90.00
_cell.angle_beta   90.00
_cell.angle_gamma   90.00
#
_symmetry.space_group_name_H-M   'P 1'
#
loop_
_entity.id
_entity.type
_entity.pdbx_description
1 polymer ?
#
loop_
_entity_poly.entity_id
_entity_poly.type
_entity_poly.pdbx_seq_one_letter_code
_entity_poly.pdbx_strand_id
1 'polypeptide(L)'
;MFFPLNILVVIVLHLSQGEGKILRADDGMEMPEITTNDFLEAFNVSGNGGFYTYSLATHFSWEMEGEMSESVARQILFHSIFGTFKEDLSILSQITNQCTWHTREEMGSSFKKRRTCGKKVSYIPISLILYSKLSSENMTGLLSSYSQISSLPVFSGSRTQSFSEEFFEQFNKRSGLASLAKTIPQLTATLVDVLSSLKENILSKNNKLEIGTV
;
A
#
# COMPACT_ATOMS: atom_id res chain seq x y z
N MET A 1 -8.50 5.51 10.02
CA MET A 1 -8.67 6.78 9.29
C MET A 1 -9.24 6.43 7.92
N PHE A 2 -10.54 6.63 7.69
CA PHE A 2 -11.24 6.32 6.43
C PHE A 2 -11.45 7.62 5.65
N PHE A 3 -10.59 7.91 4.65
CA PHE A 3 -10.71 9.09 3.78
C PHE A 3 -10.74 8.83 2.26
N PRO A 4 -10.41 7.64 1.67
CA PRO A 4 -10.30 7.54 0.20
C PRO A 4 -11.65 7.50 -0.53
N LEU A 5 -12.75 7.11 0.14
CA LEU A 5 -14.06 6.97 -0.50
C LEU A 5 -14.67 8.30 -0.98
N ASN A 6 -14.48 9.40 -0.25
CA ASN A 6 -15.13 10.67 -0.60
C ASN A 6 -14.57 11.32 -1.87
N ILE A 7 -13.27 11.18 -2.14
CA ILE A 7 -12.64 11.79 -3.33
C ILE A 7 -13.06 11.04 -4.59
N LEU A 8 -13.08 9.71 -4.50
CA LEU A 8 -13.49 8.85 -5.60
C LEU A 8 -14.99 8.99 -5.91
N VAL A 9 -15.82 9.10 -4.88
CA VAL A 9 -17.26 9.39 -5.05
C VAL A 9 -17.49 10.74 -5.74
N VAL A 10 -16.70 11.77 -5.44
CA VAL A 10 -16.82 13.07 -6.12
C VAL A 10 -16.43 12.98 -7.60
N ILE A 11 -15.38 12.23 -7.95
CA ILE A 11 -14.99 11.98 -9.35
C ILE A 11 -16.14 11.26 -10.09
N VAL A 12 -16.69 10.21 -9.48
CA VAL A 12 -17.80 9.43 -10.05
C VAL A 12 -19.07 10.29 -10.19
N LEU A 13 -19.37 11.16 -9.22
CA LEU A 13 -20.51 12.07 -9.29
C LEU A 13 -20.36 13.11 -10.39
N HIS A 14 -19.16 13.66 -10.59
CA HIS A 14 -18.89 14.61 -11.68
C HIS A 14 -19.04 13.95 -13.05
N LEU A 15 -18.61 12.69 -13.18
CA LEU A 15 -18.82 11.88 -14.39
C LEU A 15 -20.32 11.54 -14.61
N SER A 16 -21.10 11.32 -13.55
CA SER A 16 -22.54 11.02 -13.65
C SER A 16 -23.42 12.21 -14.04
N GLN A 17 -22.92 13.45 -13.90
CA GLN A 17 -23.67 14.67 -14.21
C GLN A 17 -23.70 15.01 -15.71
N GLY A 18 -23.11 14.17 -16.58
CA GLY A 18 -23.44 14.14 -18.01
C GLY A 18 -22.84 15.24 -18.88
N GLU A 19 -21.95 16.09 -18.36
CA GLU A 19 -21.33 17.17 -19.16
C GLU A 19 -19.99 16.77 -19.81
N GLY A 20 -19.48 15.57 -19.54
CA GLY A 20 -18.21 15.10 -20.12
C GLY A 20 -18.41 13.97 -21.13
N LYS A 21 -18.26 14.24 -22.43
CA LYS A 21 -17.74 13.20 -23.33
C LYS A 21 -16.36 12.82 -22.79
N ILE A 22 -16.17 11.57 -22.41
CA ILE A 22 -14.83 11.04 -22.09
C ILE A 22 -14.05 11.05 -23.40
N LEU A 23 -13.32 12.14 -23.65
CA LEU A 23 -12.47 12.27 -24.82
C LEU A 23 -11.21 11.42 -24.62
N ARG A 24 -10.81 10.79 -25.72
CA ARG A 24 -9.70 9.84 -25.85
C ARG A 24 -8.41 10.37 -25.20
N ALA A 25 -7.73 9.52 -24.43
CA ALA A 25 -6.35 9.75 -24.05
C ALA A 25 -5.45 9.49 -25.28
N ASP A 26 -4.57 10.44 -25.59
CA ASP A 26 -3.76 10.50 -26.82
C ASP A 26 -2.63 9.46 -26.93
N ASP A 27 -2.62 8.41 -26.10
CA ASP A 27 -1.55 7.39 -26.07
C ASP A 27 -2.03 6.01 -26.53
N GLY A 28 -2.57 5.90 -27.75
CA GLY A 28 -2.74 4.64 -28.50
C GLY A 28 -3.56 3.52 -27.85
N MET A 29 -4.12 3.74 -26.66
CA MET A 29 -4.91 2.80 -25.90
C MET A 29 -6.37 3.18 -26.10
N GLU A 30 -7.04 2.47 -27.02
CA GLU A 30 -8.47 2.66 -27.25
C GLU A 30 -9.24 2.32 -25.98
N MET A 31 -9.71 3.36 -25.28
CA MET A 31 -10.63 3.21 -24.17
C MET A 31 -12.01 2.84 -24.75
N PRO A 32 -12.62 1.71 -24.34
CA PRO A 32 -13.96 1.36 -24.80
C PRO A 32 -14.95 2.44 -24.36
N GLU A 33 -15.95 2.74 -25.20
CA GLU A 33 -17.10 3.54 -24.78
C GLU A 33 -17.89 2.74 -23.73
N ILE A 34 -17.75 3.11 -22.46
CA ILE A 34 -18.45 2.49 -21.33
C ILE A 34 -19.59 3.41 -20.92
N THR A 35 -20.82 2.89 -20.84
CA THR A 35 -21.95 3.69 -20.31
C THR A 35 -21.76 3.92 -18.81
N THR A 36 -22.36 4.98 -18.25
CA THR A 36 -22.25 5.28 -16.82
C THR A 36 -22.69 4.10 -15.94
N ASN A 37 -23.70 3.33 -16.36
CA ASN A 37 -24.19 2.17 -15.62
C ASN A 37 -23.19 1.00 -15.67
N ASP A 38 -22.65 0.70 -16.86
CA ASP A 38 -21.64 -0.35 -17.02
C ASP A 38 -20.37 -0.02 -16.21
N PHE A 39 -20.01 1.26 -16.15
CA PHE A 39 -18.89 1.73 -15.34
C PHE A 39 -19.15 1.53 -13.84
N LEU A 40 -20.34 1.87 -13.35
CA LEU A 40 -20.69 1.71 -11.93
C LEU A 40 -20.75 0.23 -11.52
N GLU A 41 -21.22 -0.66 -12.41
CA GLU A 41 -21.25 -2.11 -12.16
C GLU A 41 -19.84 -2.74 -12.19
N ALA A 42 -18.95 -2.25 -13.06
CA ALA A 42 -17.59 -2.73 -13.18
C ALA A 42 -16.59 -2.06 -12.20
N PHE A 43 -17.00 -0.97 -11.54
CA PHE A 43 -16.10 -0.18 -10.71
C PHE A 43 -15.61 -0.99 -9.49
N ASN A 44 -14.29 -1.09 -9.36
CA ASN A 44 -13.64 -1.69 -8.19
C ASN A 44 -12.53 -0.77 -7.69
N VAL A 45 -12.38 -0.66 -6.36
CA VAL A 45 -11.41 0.30 -5.76
C VAL A 45 -9.97 -0.18 -5.91
N SER A 46 -9.73 -1.50 -5.90
CA SER A 46 -8.40 -2.10 -5.89
C SER A 46 -7.95 -2.68 -7.23
N GLY A 47 -8.81 -2.68 -8.25
CA GLY A 47 -8.60 -3.30 -9.55
C GLY A 47 -8.48 -2.28 -10.70
N ASN A 48 -8.74 -2.75 -11.92
CA ASN A 48 -8.69 -1.93 -13.13
C ASN A 48 -9.64 -0.72 -13.07
N GLY A 49 -10.79 -0.83 -12.40
CA GLY A 49 -11.75 0.27 -12.28
C GLY A 49 -11.12 1.48 -11.57
N GLY A 50 -10.49 1.27 -10.42
CA GLY A 50 -9.78 2.30 -9.67
C GLY A 50 -8.65 2.93 -10.47
N PHE A 51 -7.89 2.12 -11.22
CA PHE A 51 -6.85 2.60 -12.13
C PHE A 51 -7.42 3.52 -13.22
N TYR A 52 -8.46 3.09 -13.93
CA TYR A 52 -9.07 3.88 -14.98
C TYR A 52 -9.68 5.17 -14.45
N THR A 53 -10.39 5.12 -13.33
CA THR A 53 -10.95 6.32 -12.69
C THR A 53 -9.86 7.31 -12.31
N TYR A 54 -8.74 6.82 -11.77
CA TYR A 54 -7.62 7.68 -11.41
C TYR A 54 -6.91 8.26 -12.65
N SER A 55 -6.72 7.46 -13.69
CA SER A 55 -6.15 7.92 -14.97
C SER A 55 -7.02 8.99 -15.62
N LEU A 56 -8.35 8.85 -15.59
CA LEU A 56 -9.26 9.92 -16.01
C LEU A 56 -9.09 11.18 -15.15
N ALA A 57 -8.98 11.01 -13.83
CA ALA A 57 -8.77 12.14 -12.91
C ALA A 57 -7.49 12.94 -13.19
N THR A 58 -6.45 12.32 -13.76
CA THR A 58 -5.19 13.01 -14.10
C THR A 58 -5.31 13.92 -15.33
N HIS A 59 -6.42 13.89 -16.07
CA HIS A 59 -6.67 14.79 -17.20
C HIS A 59 -7.29 16.13 -16.77
N PHE A 60 -7.70 16.25 -15.51
CA PHE A 60 -8.30 17.46 -14.96
C PHE A 60 -7.30 18.23 -14.12
N SER A 61 -7.48 19.55 -14.06
CA SER A 61 -6.75 20.41 -13.12
C SER A 61 -7.44 20.39 -11.76
N TRP A 62 -6.67 20.17 -10.69
CA TRP A 62 -7.14 20.10 -9.33
C TRP A 62 -6.68 21.32 -8.54
N GLU A 63 -7.46 21.72 -7.54
CA GLU A 63 -7.08 22.78 -6.61
C GLU A 63 -7.04 22.24 -5.18
N MET A 64 -5.99 22.60 -4.43
CA MET A 64 -5.88 22.35 -2.99
C MET A 64 -5.54 23.65 -2.28
N GLU A 65 -6.20 23.88 -1.15
CA GLU A 65 -5.90 25.01 -0.28
C GLU A 65 -4.67 24.68 0.60
N GLY A 66 -3.64 25.52 0.55
CA GLY A 66 -2.47 25.40 1.43
C GLY A 66 -1.23 26.15 0.98
N GLU A 67 -0.28 26.29 1.90
CA GLU A 67 1.04 26.89 1.64
C GLU A 67 2.04 25.80 1.27
N MET A 68 1.87 25.22 0.09
CA MET A 68 2.73 24.15 -0.41
C MET A 68 3.08 24.36 -1.88
N SER A 69 4.08 23.63 -2.37
CA SER A 69 4.39 23.58 -3.79
C SER A 69 3.40 22.66 -4.53
N GLU A 70 3.30 22.84 -5.85
CA GLU A 70 2.50 21.96 -6.70
C GLU A 70 2.90 20.48 -6.56
N SER A 71 4.22 20.21 -6.52
CA SER A 71 4.78 18.87 -6.34
C SER A 71 4.31 18.21 -5.04
N VAL A 72 4.27 18.97 -3.94
CA VAL A 72 3.80 18.45 -2.66
C VAL A 72 2.28 18.22 -2.70
N ALA A 73 1.51 19.13 -3.27
CA ALA A 73 0.05 18.98 -3.37
C ALA A 73 -0.36 17.70 -4.12
N ARG A 74 0.28 17.41 -5.27
CA ARG A 74 0.01 16.20 -6.04
C ARG A 74 0.40 14.91 -5.30
N GLN A 75 1.49 14.91 -4.55
CA GLN A 75 1.91 13.76 -3.73
C GLN A 75 0.95 13.52 -2.57
N ILE A 76 0.49 14.58 -1.91
CA ILE A 76 -0.53 14.50 -0.86
C ILE A 76 -1.81 13.89 -1.40
N LEU A 77 -2.28 14.34 -2.57
CA LEU A 77 -3.47 13.77 -3.20
C LEU A 77 -3.26 12.27 -3.49
N PHE A 78 -2.12 11.91 -4.10
CA PHE A 78 -1.81 10.51 -4.43
C PHE A 78 -1.82 9.61 -3.19
N HIS A 79 -1.09 9.99 -2.14
CA HIS A 79 -1.07 9.22 -0.88
C HIS A 79 -2.45 9.14 -0.23
N SER A 80 -3.27 10.19 -0.35
CA SER A 80 -4.62 10.21 0.22
C SER A 80 -5.57 9.27 -0.50
N ILE A 81 -5.43 9.11 -1.82
CA ILE A 81 -6.26 8.22 -2.63
C ILE A 81 -5.85 6.76 -2.43
N PHE A 82 -4.55 6.46 -2.54
CA PHE A 82 -4.06 5.08 -2.53
C PHE A 82 -3.66 4.55 -1.16
N GLY A 83 -3.54 5.41 -0.15
CA GLY A 83 -3.11 5.01 1.19
C GLY A 83 -1.63 4.64 1.29
N THR A 84 -0.78 5.13 0.39
CA THR A 84 0.64 4.75 0.26
C THR A 84 1.59 5.48 1.23
N PHE A 85 1.08 5.94 2.38
CA PHE A 85 1.89 6.71 3.35
C PHE A 85 2.95 5.87 4.09
N LYS A 86 2.86 4.53 4.01
CA LYS A 86 3.84 3.56 4.53
C LYS A 86 4.55 2.80 3.41
N GLU A 87 4.29 3.13 2.15
CA GLU A 87 4.88 2.44 1.01
C GLU A 87 6.34 2.87 0.82
N ASP A 88 7.13 2.03 0.15
CA ASP A 88 8.48 2.39 -0.25
C ASP A 88 8.43 3.48 -1.36
N LEU A 89 9.00 4.64 -1.06
CA LEU A 89 9.05 5.78 -1.97
C LEU A 89 9.82 5.47 -3.28
N SER A 90 10.76 4.52 -3.25
CA SER A 90 11.48 4.08 -4.44
C SER A 90 10.63 3.22 -5.37
N ILE A 91 9.64 2.51 -4.84
CA ILE A 91 8.65 1.80 -5.65
C ILE A 91 7.71 2.83 -6.28
N LEU A 92 7.26 3.81 -5.50
CA LEU A 92 6.39 4.88 -6.00
C LEU A 92 7.04 5.68 -7.14
N SER A 93 8.34 5.94 -7.08
CA SER A 93 9.06 6.64 -8.16
C SER A 93 9.17 5.83 -9.44
N GLN A 94 9.13 4.49 -9.36
CA GLN A 94 9.19 3.61 -10.53
C GLN A 94 7.82 3.42 -11.19
N ILE A 95 6.74 3.40 -10.41
CA ILE A 95 5.39 3.15 -10.94
C ILE A 95 4.64 4.42 -11.35
N THR A 96 5.17 5.59 -11.05
CA THR A 96 4.54 6.88 -11.36
C THR A 96 5.43 7.77 -12.22
N ASN A 97 4.85 8.83 -12.80
CA ASN A 97 5.62 9.87 -13.49
C ASN A 97 6.32 10.86 -12.53
N GLN A 98 6.34 10.57 -11.23
CA GLN A 98 6.97 11.41 -10.21
C GLN A 98 8.30 10.79 -9.78
N CYS A 99 9.42 11.37 -10.23
CA CYS A 99 10.76 10.86 -9.92
C CYS A 99 11.14 10.98 -8.44
N THR A 100 10.74 12.07 -7.78
CA THR A 100 11.12 12.38 -6.40
C THR A 100 9.90 12.42 -5.50
N TRP A 101 9.90 11.60 -4.46
CA TRP A 101 8.87 11.57 -3.44
C TRP A 101 9.39 12.19 -2.14
N HIS A 102 8.59 13.06 -1.55
CA HIS A 102 8.94 13.74 -0.32
C HIS A 102 8.57 12.92 0.89
N THR A 103 9.43 12.92 1.89
CA THR A 103 9.07 12.38 3.20
C THR A 103 8.09 13.32 3.90
N ARG A 104 7.41 12.79 4.92
CA ARG A 104 6.49 13.59 5.74
C ARG A 104 7.18 14.81 6.37
N GLU A 105 8.44 14.66 6.77
CA GLU A 105 9.25 15.72 7.36
C GLU A 105 9.56 16.82 6.34
N GLU A 106 9.94 16.44 5.11
CA GLU A 106 10.21 17.36 4.01
C GLU A 106 8.98 18.16 3.58
N MET A 107 7.78 17.56 3.66
CA MET A 107 6.53 18.28 3.39
C MET A 107 6.23 19.34 4.46
N GLY A 108 6.84 19.25 5.64
CA GLY A 108 6.86 20.27 6.68
C GLY A 108 5.49 20.83 7.04
N SER A 109 5.35 22.15 6.93
CA SER A 109 4.16 22.90 7.34
C SER A 109 3.00 22.86 6.35
N SER A 110 3.04 22.02 5.31
CA SER A 110 1.98 21.89 4.31
C SER A 110 0.62 21.46 4.91
N PHE A 111 0.64 20.80 6.07
CA PHE A 111 -0.55 20.30 6.75
C PHE A 111 -1.01 21.26 7.86
N LYS A 112 -1.45 22.47 7.49
CA LYS A 112 -2.07 23.41 8.43
C LYS A 112 -3.54 23.08 8.66
N LYS A 113 -4.12 23.67 9.72
CA LYS A 113 -5.55 23.53 10.03
C LYS A 113 -6.40 24.02 8.85
N ARG A 114 -7.49 23.31 8.57
CA ARG A 114 -8.45 23.65 7.51
C ARG A 114 -8.87 25.13 7.58
N ARG A 115 -8.96 25.84 6.44
CA ARG A 115 -9.38 27.26 6.33
C ARG A 115 -8.43 28.29 6.96
N THR A 116 -7.19 27.91 7.29
CA THR A 116 -6.20 28.86 7.80
C THR A 116 -5.34 29.49 6.72
N CYS A 117 -5.43 28.99 5.48
CA CYS A 117 -4.63 29.47 4.36
C CYS A 117 -5.55 29.94 3.23
N GLY A 118 -5.54 31.22 2.87
CA GLY A 118 -6.31 31.71 1.72
C GLY A 118 -5.73 31.32 0.35
N LYS A 119 -4.59 30.62 0.32
CA LYS A 119 -3.86 30.31 -0.92
C LYS A 119 -4.34 29.00 -1.50
N LYS A 120 -4.72 29.04 -2.77
CA LYS A 120 -5.00 27.87 -3.59
C LYS A 120 -3.77 27.50 -4.42
N VAL A 121 -3.49 26.22 -4.52
CA VAL A 121 -2.47 25.64 -5.39
C VAL A 121 -3.20 24.81 -6.43
N SER A 122 -3.04 25.16 -7.70
CA SER A 122 -3.53 24.36 -8.82
C SER A 122 -2.45 23.36 -9.23
N TYR A 123 -2.84 22.12 -9.52
CA TYR A 123 -1.93 21.03 -9.88
C TYR A 123 -2.63 19.98 -10.73
N ILE A 124 -1.83 19.21 -11.47
CA ILE A 124 -2.28 17.98 -12.13
C ILE A 124 -1.89 16.78 -11.25
N PRO A 125 -2.79 15.81 -11.00
CA PRO A 125 -2.46 14.60 -10.25
C PRO A 125 -1.30 13.82 -10.88
N ILE A 126 -0.59 13.06 -10.03
CA ILE A 126 0.48 12.16 -10.48
C ILE A 126 -0.12 11.06 -11.36
N SER A 127 0.51 10.77 -12.51
CA SER A 127 0.08 9.67 -13.38
C SER A 127 0.78 8.37 -13.00
N LEU A 128 0.05 7.26 -13.09
CA LEU A 128 0.60 5.91 -12.96
C LEU A 128 1.16 5.45 -14.31
N ILE A 129 2.45 5.15 -14.37
CA ILE A 129 3.10 4.52 -15.53
C ILE A 129 2.85 3.02 -15.50
N LEU A 130 2.92 2.42 -14.30
CA LEU A 130 2.70 1.01 -14.06
C LEU A 130 1.60 0.83 -13.03
N TYR A 131 0.79 -0.21 -13.22
CA TYR A 131 -0.29 -0.55 -12.31
C TYR A 131 -0.08 -1.95 -11.74
N SER A 132 -0.29 -2.06 -10.43
CA SER A 132 -0.38 -3.33 -9.73
C SER A 132 -1.64 -3.33 -8.87
N LYS A 133 -2.25 -4.51 -8.73
CA LYS A 133 -3.40 -4.69 -7.85
C LYS A 133 -2.95 -4.52 -6.39
N LEU A 134 -3.64 -3.68 -5.64
CA LEU A 134 -3.39 -3.52 -4.21
C LEU A 134 -3.62 -4.87 -3.50
N SER A 135 -2.55 -5.47 -2.99
CA SER A 135 -2.61 -6.72 -2.23
C SER A 135 -2.75 -6.43 -0.74
N SER A 136 -3.50 -7.29 -0.03
CA SER A 136 -3.48 -7.26 1.44
C SER A 136 -2.09 -7.64 1.95
N GLU A 137 -1.57 -6.86 2.90
CA GLU A 137 -0.28 -7.09 3.58
C GLU A 137 -0.14 -8.53 4.11
N ASN A 138 -1.26 -9.15 4.48
CA ASN A 138 -1.33 -10.52 4.99
C ASN A 138 -0.76 -11.58 4.01
N MET A 139 -0.59 -11.23 2.74
CA MET A 139 -0.10 -12.11 1.68
C MET A 139 1.35 -11.80 1.24
N THR A 140 1.94 -10.67 1.66
CA THR A 140 3.28 -10.27 1.19
C THR A 140 4.40 -11.12 1.78
N GLY A 141 4.22 -11.64 2.99
CA GLY A 141 5.15 -12.62 3.59
C GLY A 141 5.27 -13.93 2.80
N LEU A 142 4.23 -14.29 2.02
CA LEU A 142 4.20 -15.49 1.17
C LEU A 142 4.82 -15.27 -0.22
N LEU A 143 5.02 -14.01 -0.63
CA LEU A 143 5.68 -13.66 -1.90
C LEU A 143 7.20 -13.59 -1.79
N SER A 144 7.75 -13.79 -0.58
CA SER A 144 9.16 -14.12 -0.40
C SER A 144 9.43 -15.46 -1.08
N SER A 145 9.68 -15.40 -2.38
CA SER A 145 10.12 -16.53 -3.16
C SER A 145 11.40 -17.00 -2.49
N TYR A 146 11.37 -18.22 -1.96
CA TYR A 146 12.52 -18.85 -1.36
C TYR A 146 13.65 -18.82 -2.40
N SER A 147 14.60 -17.90 -2.21
CA SER A 147 15.92 -18.06 -2.80
C SER A 147 16.47 -19.40 -2.33
N GLN A 148 17.39 -19.98 -3.09
CA GLN A 148 18.03 -21.22 -2.68
C GLN A 148 18.75 -20.99 -1.33
N ILE A 149 18.12 -21.40 -0.23
CA ILE A 149 18.64 -21.23 1.14
C ILE A 149 19.78 -22.21 1.46
N SER A 150 19.92 -23.28 0.67
CA SER A 150 21.03 -24.21 0.76
C SER A 150 21.26 -24.93 -0.57
N SER A 151 22.52 -25.30 -0.82
CA SER A 151 22.89 -26.18 -1.93
C SER A 151 23.06 -27.60 -1.43
N LEU A 152 22.48 -28.57 -2.14
CA LEU A 152 22.74 -29.98 -1.89
C LEU A 152 23.94 -30.42 -2.74
N PRO A 153 25.06 -30.79 -2.13
CA PRO A 153 26.25 -31.10 -2.88
C PRO A 153 26.20 -32.49 -3.52
N VAL A 154 26.65 -32.57 -4.78
CA VAL A 154 26.61 -33.81 -5.57
C VAL A 154 28.00 -34.45 -5.73
N PHE A 155 29.07 -33.66 -5.61
CA PHE A 155 30.46 -34.14 -5.78
C PHE A 155 31.20 -34.26 -4.45
N SER A 156 32.07 -35.27 -4.36
CA SER A 156 32.97 -35.51 -3.23
C SER A 156 34.20 -34.60 -3.30
N GLY A 157 34.50 -33.92 -2.20
CA GLY A 157 35.63 -32.99 -2.10
C GLY A 157 35.55 -32.13 -0.84
N SER A 158 36.69 -31.58 -0.42
CA SER A 158 36.74 -30.64 0.72
C SER A 158 36.13 -29.29 0.31
N ARG A 159 35.20 -28.76 1.12
CA ARG A 159 34.57 -27.44 0.91
C ARG A 159 34.11 -26.83 2.23
N THR A 160 34.01 -25.52 2.23
CA THR A 160 33.38 -24.72 3.28
C THR A 160 32.04 -24.21 2.77
N GLN A 161 30.97 -24.43 3.53
CA GLN A 161 29.62 -23.96 3.18
C GLN A 161 29.22 -22.81 4.08
N SER A 162 28.82 -21.69 3.47
CA SER A 162 28.23 -20.54 4.15
C SER A 162 26.73 -20.74 4.24
N PHE A 163 26.14 -20.44 5.39
CA PHE A 163 24.70 -20.46 5.59
C PHE A 163 24.24 -19.04 5.91
N SER A 164 23.13 -18.61 5.32
CA SER A 164 22.56 -17.30 5.59
C SER A 164 21.76 -17.31 6.89
N GLU A 165 21.50 -16.14 7.47
CA GLU A 165 20.70 -16.02 8.69
C GLU A 165 19.26 -16.53 8.46
N GLU A 166 18.72 -16.30 7.26
CA GLU A 166 17.40 -16.76 6.83
C GLU A 166 17.31 -18.30 6.74
N PHE A 167 18.42 -18.98 6.42
CA PHE A 167 18.48 -20.44 6.48
C PHE A 167 18.25 -20.94 7.91
N PHE A 168 18.90 -20.32 8.89
CA PHE A 168 18.72 -20.66 10.30
C PHE A 168 17.34 -20.28 10.81
N GLU A 169 16.81 -19.13 10.40
CA GLU A 169 15.42 -18.77 10.72
C GLU A 169 14.43 -19.80 10.21
N GLN A 170 14.57 -20.26 8.96
CA GLN A 170 13.67 -21.27 8.40
C GLN A 170 13.87 -22.63 9.03
N PHE A 171 15.12 -22.99 9.33
CA PHE A 171 15.44 -24.21 10.04
C PHE A 171 14.77 -24.23 11.41
N ASN A 172 14.83 -23.13 12.16
CA ASN A 172 14.21 -22.96 13.47
C ASN A 172 12.68 -22.85 13.39
N LYS A 173 12.14 -22.16 12.37
CA LYS A 173 10.70 -22.11 12.08
C LYS A 173 10.15 -23.52 11.77
N ARG A 174 10.89 -24.36 11.04
CA ARG A 174 10.49 -25.73 10.67
C ARG A 174 10.77 -26.79 11.74
N SER A 175 11.77 -26.61 12.60
CA SER A 175 12.08 -27.53 13.70
C SER A 175 11.22 -27.30 14.95
N GLY A 176 10.57 -26.13 15.08
CA GLY A 176 9.67 -25.81 16.19
C GLY A 176 8.17 -25.82 15.88
N LEU A 177 7.73 -25.45 14.66
CA LEU A 177 6.31 -25.27 14.33
C LEU A 177 6.09 -25.49 12.81
N ALA A 178 6.19 -26.73 12.37
CA ALA A 178 5.73 -27.09 11.03
C ALA A 178 4.20 -26.88 10.96
N SER A 179 3.79 -25.97 10.07
CA SER A 179 2.40 -25.63 9.75
C SER A 179 1.73 -24.70 10.78
N LEU A 180 1.40 -23.49 10.32
CA LEU A 180 0.15 -22.79 10.68
C LEU A 180 -0.90 -23.79 11.12
N ALA A 181 -1.48 -23.60 12.32
CA ALA A 181 -2.48 -24.47 12.91
C ALA A 181 -3.58 -24.81 11.89
N LYS A 182 -3.49 -25.99 11.26
CA LYS A 182 -4.52 -26.49 10.33
C LYS A 182 -5.67 -27.14 11.10
N THR A 183 -5.50 -27.34 12.41
CA THR A 183 -6.44 -28.04 13.27
C THR A 183 -6.71 -27.25 14.54
N ILE A 184 -7.95 -27.29 15.02
CA ILE A 184 -8.40 -26.61 16.24
C ILE A 184 -7.47 -26.90 17.45
N PRO A 185 -7.01 -28.15 17.69
CA PRO A 185 -6.14 -28.45 18.83
C PRO A 185 -4.78 -27.73 18.78
N GLN A 186 -4.20 -27.58 17.58
CA GLN A 186 -2.94 -26.86 17.41
C GLN A 186 -3.12 -25.37 17.68
N LEU A 187 -4.22 -24.79 17.22
CA LEU A 187 -4.56 -23.39 17.49
C LEU A 187 -4.71 -23.15 18.99
N THR A 188 -5.41 -24.06 19.68
CA THR A 188 -5.58 -23.99 21.14
C THR A 188 -4.24 -24.05 21.87
N ALA A 189 -3.34 -24.95 21.45
CA ALA A 189 -2.01 -25.04 22.04
C ALA A 189 -1.21 -23.74 21.86
N THR A 190 -1.22 -23.15 20.66
CA THR A 190 -0.53 -21.87 20.41
C THR A 190 -1.13 -20.73 21.23
N LEU A 191 -2.45 -20.71 21.39
CA LEU A 191 -3.16 -19.69 22.16
C LEU A 191 -2.82 -19.81 23.67
N VAL A 192 -2.72 -21.04 24.17
CA VAL A 192 -2.29 -21.31 25.56
C VAL A 192 -0.86 -20.86 25.79
N ASP A 193 0.06 -21.11 24.85
CA ASP A 193 1.46 -20.67 24.97
C ASP A 193 1.57 -19.15 24.98
N VAL A 194 0.89 -18.47 24.05
CA VAL A 194 0.85 -17.00 24.00
C VAL A 194 0.28 -16.41 25.29
N LEU A 195 -0.82 -16.98 25.81
CA LEU A 195 -1.40 -16.55 27.07
C LEU A 195 -0.49 -16.79 28.27
N SER A 196 0.25 -17.90 28.26
CA SER A 196 1.21 -18.23 29.32
C SER A 196 2.39 -17.26 29.32
N SER A 197 2.98 -16.99 28.15
CA SER A 197 4.04 -15.98 28.01
C SER A 197 3.56 -14.57 28.35
N LEU A 198 2.33 -14.22 28.02
CA LEU A 198 1.75 -12.92 28.38
C LEU A 198 1.54 -12.81 29.89
N LYS A 199 1.06 -13.88 30.54
CA LYS A 199 0.90 -13.96 31.99
C LYS A 199 2.25 -13.83 32.71
N GLU A 200 3.28 -14.54 32.25
CA GLU A 200 4.64 -14.43 32.81
C GLU A 200 5.20 -13.01 32.67
N ASN A 201 5.01 -12.39 31.51
CA ASN A 201 5.42 -10.99 31.30
C ASN A 201 4.71 -10.03 32.26
N ILE A 202 3.39 -10.18 32.46
CA ILE A 202 2.62 -9.35 33.39
C ILE A 202 3.10 -9.56 34.84
N LEU A 203 3.35 -10.80 35.25
CA LEU A 203 3.84 -11.14 36.58
C LEU A 203 5.24 -10.55 36.82
N SER A 204 6.14 -10.68 35.85
CA SER A 204 7.50 -10.13 35.93
C SER A 204 7.54 -8.60 36.02
N LYS A 205 6.53 -7.93 35.47
CA LYS A 205 6.35 -6.47 35.51
C LYS A 205 5.42 -6.00 36.64
N ASN A 206 5.31 -6.78 37.71
CA ASN A 206 4.55 -6.42 38.92
C ASN A 206 3.07 -6.10 38.63
N ASN A 207 2.45 -6.91 37.76
CA ASN A 207 1.09 -6.75 37.25
C ASN A 207 0.86 -5.45 36.44
N LYS A 208 1.91 -4.84 35.88
CA LYS A 208 1.79 -3.69 34.99
C LYS A 208 2.05 -4.11 33.54
N LEU A 209 1.08 -3.83 32.69
CA LEU A 209 1.18 -4.04 31.24
C LEU A 209 1.20 -2.67 30.57
N GLU A 210 2.36 -2.25 30.06
CA GLU A 210 2.45 -1.05 29.25
C GLU A 210 1.91 -1.37 27.86
N ILE A 211 0.70 -0.88 27.56
CA ILE A 211 0.10 -0.96 26.25
C ILE A 211 0.24 0.43 25.61
N GLY A 212 1.13 0.54 24.63
CA GLY A 212 1.31 1.74 23.82
C GLY A 212 1.31 1.37 22.35
N THR A 213 0.66 2.20 21.53
CA THR A 213 0.89 2.21 20.08
C THR A 213 2.10 3.10 19.83
N VAL A 214 3.17 2.50 19.31
CA VAL A 214 4.29 3.24 18.70
C VAL A 214 3.85 3.73 17.32
#